data_AF-A0A3P7MPF1-F1
#
_entry.id   AF-A0A3P7MPF1-F1
#
_cell.length_a   1.000
_cell.length_b   1.000
_cell.length_c   1.000
_cell.angle_alpha   90.00
_cell.angle_beta   90.00
_cell.angle_gamma   90.00
#
_symmetry.space_group_name_H-M   'P 1'
#
loop_
_entity.id
_entity.type
_entity.pdbx_description
1 polymer ?
#
loop_
_entity_poly.entity_id
_entity_poly.type
_entity_poly.pdbx_seq_one_letter_code
_entity_poly.pdbx_strand_id
1 'polypeptide(L)'
;AQYKMYLKILFGLHFLVLLTMWAKVGGEVLVEEFGIRWRFYKSLQLPSAYPWEYVWCFSFIPLIFALISFKRNKINLLRNHYYGQFIMGILPCSIGVGGQLPELIDYLRDMKNSQTPTFRGTFPMVIIWYIFFLVALQIHIFAMYFSYHLMTAWQPPKKKE
;
A
#
# COMPACT_ATOMS: atom_id res chain seq x y z
N ALA A 1 10.57 -22.62 -5.94
CA ALA A 1 11.58 -21.57 -5.69
C ALA A 1 11.19 -20.23 -6.34
N GLN A 2 10.76 -20.25 -7.60
CA GLN A 2 10.37 -19.08 -8.40
C GLN A 2 9.36 -18.13 -7.72
N TYR A 3 8.22 -18.61 -7.22
CA TYR A 3 7.24 -17.74 -6.55
C TYR A 3 7.79 -17.03 -5.29
N LYS A 4 8.73 -17.66 -4.55
CA LYS A 4 9.40 -16.98 -3.43
C LYS A 4 10.24 -15.80 -3.91
N MET A 5 10.90 -15.93 -5.07
CA MET A 5 11.70 -14.85 -5.66
C MET A 5 10.81 -13.71 -6.12
N TYR A 6 9.71 -14.00 -6.83
CA TYR A 6 8.74 -13.00 -7.26
C TYR A 6 8.14 -12.23 -6.09
N LEU A 7 7.75 -12.93 -5.02
CA LEU A 7 7.28 -12.29 -3.80
C LEU A 7 8.32 -11.36 -3.19
N LYS A 8 9.60 -11.77 -3.11
CA LYS A 8 10.67 -10.90 -2.60
C LYS A 8 10.85 -9.63 -3.43
N ILE A 9 10.74 -9.73 -4.75
CA ILE A 9 10.80 -8.56 -5.65
C ILE A 9 9.62 -7.63 -5.38
N LEU A 10 8.40 -8.18 -5.32
CA LEU A 10 7.21 -7.40 -4.98
C LEU A 10 7.30 -6.75 -3.60
N PHE A 11 7.92 -7.42 -2.62
CA PHE A 11 8.13 -6.85 -1.29
C PHE A 11 9.11 -5.68 -1.33
N GLY A 12 10.15 -5.75 -2.16
CA GLY A 12 11.05 -4.63 -2.41
C GLY A 12 10.30 -3.44 -3.03
N LEU A 13 9.50 -3.68 -4.07
CA LEU A 13 8.69 -2.64 -4.71
C LEU A 13 7.67 -2.03 -3.73
N HIS A 14 6.98 -2.87 -2.96
CA HIS A 14 6.06 -2.43 -1.92
C HIS A 14 6.77 -1.55 -0.89
N PHE A 15 7.96 -1.94 -0.45
CA PHE A 15 8.74 -1.18 0.53
C PHE A 15 9.13 0.21 -0.01
N LEU A 16 9.45 0.33 -1.29
CA LEU A 16 9.72 1.65 -1.91
C LEU A 16 8.49 2.56 -1.84
N VAL A 17 7.31 2.03 -2.16
CA VAL A 17 6.03 2.78 -2.07
C VAL A 17 5.67 3.08 -0.61
N LEU A 18 5.98 2.15 0.31
CA LEU A 18 5.75 2.34 1.73
C LEU A 18 6.63 3.44 2.32
N LEU A 19 7.90 3.54 1.90
CA LEU A 19 8.78 4.62 2.32
C LEU A 19 8.22 6.00 1.97
N THR A 20 7.59 6.14 0.79
CA THR A 20 6.96 7.42 0.41
C THR A 20 5.74 7.73 1.28
N MET A 21 4.95 6.71 1.64
CA MET A 21 3.81 6.88 2.55
C MET A 21 4.25 7.19 3.98
N TRP A 22 5.28 6.53 4.49
CA TRP A 22 5.87 6.86 5.79
C TRP A 22 6.48 8.27 5.80
N ALA A 23 7.07 8.73 4.70
CA ALA A 23 7.56 10.11 4.62
C ALA A 23 6.40 11.13 4.70
N LYS A 24 5.25 10.85 4.06
CA LYS A 24 4.04 11.69 4.15
C LYS A 24 3.42 11.60 5.54
N VAL A 25 2.88 10.43 5.91
CA VAL A 25 2.09 10.23 7.14
C VAL A 25 2.96 10.38 8.39
N GLY A 26 4.17 9.81 8.36
CA GLY A 26 5.12 9.99 9.45
C GLY A 26 5.60 11.42 9.58
N GLY A 27 5.76 12.14 8.45
CA GLY A 27 6.07 13.57 8.47
C GLY A 27 4.98 14.40 9.15
N GLU A 28 3.72 14.12 8.84
CA GLU A 28 2.55 14.73 9.51
C GLU A 28 2.60 14.50 11.02
N VAL A 29 2.67 13.23 11.44
CA VAL A 29 2.71 12.86 12.86
C VAL A 29 3.89 13.52 13.59
N LEU A 30 5.10 13.52 13.00
CA LEU A 30 6.27 14.15 13.61
C LEU A 30 6.10 15.66 13.77
N VAL A 31 5.49 16.34 12.79
CA VAL A 31 5.36 17.80 12.78
C VAL A 31 4.18 18.26 13.63
N GLU A 32 3.03 17.60 13.53
CA GLU A 32 1.77 18.01 14.14
C GLU A 32 1.61 17.45 15.56
N GLU A 33 1.90 16.18 15.79
CA GLU A 33 1.72 15.53 17.11
C GLU A 33 2.95 15.71 18.00
N PHE A 34 4.16 15.54 17.44
CA PHE A 34 5.41 15.63 18.21
C PHE A 34 6.07 17.02 18.17
N GLY A 35 5.52 17.96 17.38
CA GLY A 35 6.02 19.34 17.30
C GLY A 35 7.41 19.48 16.67
N ILE A 36 7.90 18.49 15.93
CA ILE A 36 9.23 18.51 15.32
C ILE A 36 9.26 19.50 14.16
N ARG A 37 10.25 20.40 14.16
CA ARG A 37 10.38 21.43 13.12
C ARG A 37 11.05 20.89 11.85
N TRP A 38 10.28 20.21 11.00
CA TRP A 38 10.76 19.71 9.71
C TRP A 38 10.44 20.66 8.55
N ARG A 39 11.40 21.51 8.16
CA ARG A 39 11.20 22.53 7.11
C ARG A 39 10.89 21.95 5.73
N PHE A 40 11.58 20.87 5.34
CA PHE A 40 11.35 20.22 4.05
C PHE A 40 9.92 19.70 3.93
N TYR A 41 9.41 18.99 4.96
CA TYR A 41 8.03 18.52 4.98
C TYR A 41 7.02 19.66 4.81
N LYS A 42 7.15 20.74 5.61
CA LYS A 42 6.28 21.92 5.50
C LYS A 42 6.33 22.59 4.12
N SER A 43 7.48 22.57 3.46
CA SER A 43 7.61 23.12 2.10
C SER A 43 6.84 22.35 1.02
N LEU A 44 6.51 21.07 1.27
CA LEU A 44 5.75 20.24 0.34
C LEU A 44 4.26 20.60 0.30
N GLN A 45 3.75 21.27 1.35
CA GLN A 45 2.35 21.68 1.49
C GLN A 45 1.38 20.51 1.25
N LEU A 46 1.69 19.35 1.82
CA LEU A 46 0.88 18.15 1.67
C LEU A 46 -0.46 18.31 2.41
N PRO A 47 -1.57 17.81 1.87
CA PRO A 47 -2.81 17.74 2.62
C PRO A 47 -2.69 16.73 3.76
N SER A 48 -3.47 16.96 4.82
CA SER A 48 -3.59 16.05 5.96
C SER A 48 -3.94 14.63 5.50
N ALA A 49 -3.40 13.64 6.20
CA ALA A 49 -3.54 12.25 5.83
C ALA A 49 -4.97 11.76 6.06
N TYR A 50 -5.51 11.06 5.07
CA TYR A 50 -6.79 10.39 5.20
C TYR A 50 -6.65 9.14 6.10
N PRO A 51 -7.73 8.71 6.78
CA PRO A 51 -7.69 7.53 7.65
C PRO A 51 -7.16 6.25 6.97
N TRP A 52 -7.45 6.07 5.68
CA TRP A 52 -6.97 4.91 4.93
C TRP A 52 -5.43 4.91 4.77
N GLU A 53 -4.79 6.08 4.73
CA GLU A 53 -3.33 6.21 4.60
C GLU A 53 -2.63 5.70 5.85
N TYR A 54 -3.15 6.05 7.02
CA TYR A 54 -2.67 5.57 8.32
C TYR A 54 -2.75 4.05 8.40
N VAL A 55 -3.88 3.46 8.00
CA VAL A 55 -4.04 2.00 8.00
C VAL A 55 -3.08 1.35 7.00
N TRP A 56 -2.93 1.94 5.81
CA TRP A 56 -2.06 1.40 4.76
C TRP A 56 -0.57 1.45 5.15
N CYS A 57 -0.15 2.36 6.03
CA CYS A 57 1.22 2.38 6.57
C CYS A 57 1.61 1.11 7.35
N PHE A 58 0.64 0.28 7.74
CA PHE A 58 0.87 -1.02 8.40
C PHE A 58 0.91 -2.21 7.42
N SER A 59 0.81 -1.97 6.12
CA SER A 59 0.83 -2.99 5.06
C SER A 59 2.12 -3.82 4.97
N PHE A 60 3.19 -3.43 5.68
CA PHE A 60 4.40 -4.23 5.85
C PHE A 60 4.22 -5.45 6.77
N ILE A 61 3.25 -5.44 7.69
CA ILE A 61 3.04 -6.52 8.66
C ILE A 61 2.81 -7.87 7.94
N PRO A 62 1.92 -7.95 6.92
CA PRO A 62 1.78 -9.14 6.09
C PRO A 62 3.11 -9.64 5.49
N LEU A 63 4.01 -8.75 5.07
CA LEU A 63 5.29 -9.14 4.45
C LEU A 63 6.17 -9.92 5.44
N ILE A 64 6.15 -9.52 6.71
CA ILE A 64 6.89 -10.20 7.78
C ILE A 64 6.42 -11.67 7.88
N PHE A 65 5.11 -11.91 7.86
CA PHE A 65 4.56 -13.27 7.90
C PHE A 65 5.02 -14.11 6.70
N ALA A 66 5.02 -13.54 5.50
CA ALA A 66 5.53 -14.25 4.31
C ALA A 66 7.02 -14.60 4.44
N LEU A 67 7.87 -13.64 4.85
CA LEU A 67 9.31 -13.86 4.98
C LEU A 67 9.64 -14.96 5.99
N ILE A 68 8.94 -14.98 7.13
CA ILE A 68 9.09 -16.05 8.14
C ILE A 68 8.59 -17.39 7.58
N SER A 69 7.52 -17.39 6.77
CA SER A 69 6.97 -18.61 6.17
C SER A 69 7.97 -19.30 5.24
N PHE A 70 8.84 -18.55 4.55
CA PHE A 70 9.69 -19.07 3.47
C PHE A 70 10.77 -20.06 3.95
N LYS A 71 11.25 -19.95 5.20
CA LYS A 71 12.33 -20.81 5.72
C LYS A 71 11.92 -22.27 5.89
N ARG A 72 10.69 -22.52 6.33
CA ARG A 72 10.17 -23.86 6.63
C ARG A 72 8.86 -24.18 5.89
N ASN A 73 8.56 -23.45 4.82
CA ASN A 73 7.33 -23.59 4.03
C ASN A 73 6.06 -23.63 4.91
N LYS A 74 5.98 -22.72 5.90
CA LYS A 74 4.89 -22.71 6.88
C LYS A 74 3.62 -22.14 6.25
N ILE A 75 2.73 -23.02 5.78
CA ILE A 75 1.47 -22.65 5.11
C ILE A 75 0.62 -21.71 5.97
N ASN A 76 0.52 -21.93 7.28
CA ASN A 76 -0.28 -21.07 8.16
C ASN A 76 0.21 -19.61 8.19
N LEU A 77 1.51 -19.38 8.17
CA LEU A 77 2.07 -18.02 8.12
C LEU A 77 1.86 -17.38 6.75
N LEU A 78 2.00 -18.16 5.67
CA LEU A 78 1.73 -17.65 4.32
C LEU A 78 0.23 -17.34 4.12
N ARG A 79 -0.66 -18.06 4.81
CA ARG A 79 -2.09 -17.77 4.85
C ARG A 79 -2.39 -16.48 5.60
N ASN A 80 -1.73 -16.24 6.74
CA ASN A 80 -1.83 -14.98 7.47
C ASN A 80 -1.32 -13.81 6.62
N HIS A 81 -0.23 -14.01 5.87
CA HIS A 81 0.21 -13.05 4.86
C HIS A 81 -0.89 -12.78 3.82
N TYR A 82 -1.48 -13.83 3.23
CA TYR A 82 -2.50 -13.69 2.19
C TYR A 82 -3.70 -12.85 2.64
N TYR A 83 -4.29 -13.15 3.80
CA TYR A 83 -5.40 -12.36 4.33
C TYR A 83 -4.96 -10.99 4.83
N GLY A 84 -3.74 -10.89 5.38
CA GLY A 84 -3.16 -9.61 5.78
C GLY A 84 -2.97 -8.66 4.60
N GLN A 85 -2.56 -9.16 3.42
CA GLN A 85 -2.45 -8.37 2.19
C GLN A 85 -3.81 -7.78 1.80
N PHE A 86 -4.88 -8.57 1.93
CA PHE A 86 -6.23 -8.08 1.67
C PHE A 86 -6.65 -6.98 2.65
N ILE A 87 -6.49 -7.22 3.95
CA ILE A 87 -6.98 -6.32 5.01
C ILE A 87 -6.18 -5.01 5.08
N MET A 88 -4.85 -5.08 4.98
CA MET A 88 -3.96 -3.92 5.18
C MET A 88 -3.44 -3.32 3.87
N GLY A 89 -3.55 -4.03 2.75
CA GLY A 89 -3.14 -3.56 1.43
C GLY A 89 -4.32 -3.18 0.56
N ILE A 90 -5.16 -4.16 0.20
CA ILE A 90 -6.27 -3.96 -0.74
C ILE A 90 -7.38 -3.10 -0.15
N LEU A 91 -7.88 -3.43 1.06
CA LEU A 91 -9.04 -2.76 1.66
C LEU A 91 -8.82 -1.24 1.85
N PRO A 92 -7.68 -0.76 2.40
CA PRO A 92 -7.46 0.69 2.55
C PRO A 92 -7.33 1.37 1.19
N CYS A 93 -6.69 0.74 0.20
CA CYS A 93 -6.65 1.27 -1.17
C CYS A 93 -8.05 1.37 -1.77
N SER A 94 -8.92 0.38 -1.61
CA SER A 94 -10.29 0.42 -2.12
C SER A 94 -11.12 1.53 -1.46
N ILE A 95 -10.96 1.72 -0.15
CA ILE A 95 -11.58 2.84 0.58
C ILE A 95 -11.05 4.17 0.04
N GLY A 96 -9.74 4.28 -0.19
CA GLY A 96 -9.12 5.46 -0.80
C GLY A 96 -9.65 5.76 -2.20
N VAL A 97 -9.72 4.77 -3.08
CA VAL A 97 -10.28 4.90 -4.44
C VAL A 97 -11.73 5.39 -4.38
N GLY A 98 -12.56 4.79 -3.53
CA GLY A 98 -13.96 5.21 -3.38
C GLY A 98 -14.09 6.63 -2.82
N GLY A 99 -13.33 6.95 -1.77
CA GLY A 99 -13.38 8.25 -1.10
C GLY A 99 -12.84 9.41 -1.94
N GLN A 100 -11.89 9.14 -2.85
CA GLN A 100 -11.28 10.14 -3.73
C GLN A 100 -12.01 10.29 -5.07
N LEU A 101 -13.03 9.48 -5.34
CA LEU A 101 -13.76 9.51 -6.61
C LEU A 101 -14.49 10.83 -6.86
N PRO A 102 -15.19 11.47 -5.89
CA PRO A 102 -15.82 12.76 -6.13
C PRO A 102 -14.79 13.84 -6.50
N GLU A 103 -13.64 13.86 -5.82
CA GLU A 103 -12.55 14.78 -6.08
C GLU A 103 -11.95 14.57 -7.48
N LEU A 104 -11.82 13.31 -7.92
CA LEU A 104 -11.34 13.01 -9.26
C LEU A 104 -12.34 13.49 -10.33
N ILE A 105 -13.63 13.25 -10.11
CA ILE A 105 -14.68 13.69 -11.04
C ILE A 105 -14.72 15.22 -11.12
N ASP A 106 -14.60 15.92 -9.99
CA ASP A 106 -14.51 17.37 -9.94
C ASP A 106 -13.32 17.89 -10.76
N TYR A 107 -12.13 17.35 -10.49
CA TYR A 107 -10.92 17.71 -11.23
C TYR A 107 -11.04 17.48 -12.74
N LEU A 108 -11.58 16.32 -13.15
CA LEU A 108 -11.70 15.98 -14.57
C LEU A 108 -12.77 16.81 -15.30
N ARG A 109 -13.78 17.30 -14.59
CA ARG A 109 -14.84 18.14 -15.17
C ARG A 109 -14.40 19.59 -15.32
N ASP A 110 -13.72 20.13 -14.32
CA ASP A 110 -13.25 21.51 -14.33
C ASP A 110 -11.83 21.63 -13.76
N MET A 111 -10.84 21.26 -14.57
CA MET A 111 -9.44 21.31 -14.17
C MET A 111 -8.96 22.72 -13.75
N LYS A 112 -9.62 23.79 -14.21
CA LYS A 112 -9.18 25.17 -13.93
C LYS A 112 -9.72 25.69 -12.60
N ASN A 113 -10.95 25.32 -12.24
CA ASN A 113 -11.60 25.83 -11.03
C ASN A 113 -11.72 24.78 -9.91
N SER A 114 -11.29 23.54 -10.16
CA SER A 114 -11.34 22.48 -9.16
C SER A 114 -10.56 22.84 -7.90
N GLN A 115 -11.16 22.52 -6.76
CA GLN A 115 -10.60 22.80 -5.42
C GLN A 115 -9.78 21.62 -4.87
N THR A 116 -9.34 20.69 -5.73
CA THR A 116 -8.50 19.58 -5.28
C THR A 116 -7.23 20.08 -4.60
N PRO A 117 -6.84 19.54 -3.43
CA PRO A 117 -5.53 19.81 -2.86
C PRO A 117 -4.41 19.54 -3.86
N THR A 118 -3.31 20.27 -3.74
CA THR A 118 -2.18 20.17 -4.65
C THR A 118 -0.90 19.79 -3.92
N PHE A 119 -0.06 19.01 -4.58
CA PHE A 119 1.31 18.77 -4.20
C PHE A 119 2.17 19.97 -4.63
N ARG A 120 2.87 20.58 -3.67
CA ARG A 120 3.70 21.80 -3.87
C ARG A 120 2.94 22.96 -4.54
N GLY A 121 1.63 23.04 -4.36
CA GLY A 121 0.82 24.12 -4.92
C GLY A 121 0.52 24.01 -6.42
N THR A 122 0.97 22.94 -7.12
CA THR A 122 0.89 22.89 -8.59
C THR A 122 0.29 21.61 -9.14
N PHE A 123 0.63 20.45 -8.58
CA PHE A 123 0.18 19.17 -9.14
C PHE A 123 -1.03 18.63 -8.35
N PRO A 124 -2.15 18.26 -8.98
CA PRO A 124 -3.34 17.79 -8.29
C PRO A 124 -3.06 16.51 -7.48
N MET A 125 -3.35 16.54 -6.19
CA MET A 125 -3.08 15.42 -5.29
C MET A 125 -3.91 14.19 -5.66
N VAL A 126 -5.16 14.38 -6.10
CA VAL A 126 -6.04 13.28 -6.52
C VAL A 126 -5.41 12.43 -7.65
N ILE A 127 -4.69 13.05 -8.58
CA ILE A 127 -4.01 12.30 -9.66
C ILE A 127 -2.85 11.47 -9.10
N ILE A 128 -2.08 12.03 -8.16
CA ILE A 128 -1.03 11.28 -7.44
C ILE A 128 -1.65 10.08 -6.72
N TRP A 129 -2.81 10.27 -6.08
CA TRP A 129 -3.50 9.19 -5.39
C TRP A 129 -3.93 8.06 -6.31
N TYR A 130 -4.52 8.37 -7.47
CA TYR A 130 -4.91 7.33 -8.43
C TYR A 130 -3.72 6.59 -9.04
N ILE A 131 -2.58 7.27 -9.27
CA ILE A 131 -1.33 6.61 -9.66
C ILE A 131 -0.85 5.67 -8.54
N PHE A 132 -0.85 6.15 -7.30
CA PHE A 132 -0.50 5.34 -6.13
C PHE A 132 -1.40 4.11 -6.00
N PHE A 133 -2.73 4.26 -6.10
CA PHE A 133 -3.67 3.16 -6.01
C PHE A 133 -3.43 2.11 -7.09
N LEU A 134 -3.20 2.55 -8.33
CA LEU A 134 -2.91 1.64 -9.45
C LEU A 134 -1.67 0.79 -9.15
N VAL A 135 -0.58 1.41 -8.70
CA VAL A 135 0.67 0.70 -8.37
C VAL A 135 0.50 -0.20 -7.14
N ALA A 136 -0.08 0.33 -6.06
CA ALA A 136 -0.26 -0.40 -4.81
C ALA A 136 -1.17 -1.63 -4.98
N LEU A 137 -2.32 -1.45 -5.64
CA LEU A 137 -3.25 -2.56 -5.89
C LEU A 137 -2.60 -3.64 -6.77
N GLN A 138 -1.85 -3.27 -7.82
CA GLN A 138 -1.12 -4.24 -8.64
C GLN A 138 -0.14 -5.06 -7.80
N ILE A 139 0.68 -4.40 -6.97
CA ILE A 139 1.65 -5.08 -6.10
C ILE A 139 0.94 -6.07 -5.16
N HIS A 140 -0.14 -5.64 -4.50
CA HIS A 140 -0.88 -6.47 -3.55
C HIS A 140 -1.61 -7.64 -4.25
N ILE A 141 -2.25 -7.41 -5.40
CA ILE A 141 -2.93 -8.45 -6.19
C ILE A 141 -1.92 -9.52 -6.62
N PHE A 142 -0.76 -9.13 -7.18
CA PHE A 142 0.25 -10.09 -7.57
C PHE A 142 0.88 -10.81 -6.36
N ALA A 143 1.05 -10.13 -5.24
CA ALA A 143 1.55 -10.77 -4.01
C ALA A 143 0.56 -11.83 -3.50
N MET A 144 -0.74 -11.54 -3.53
CA MET A 144 -1.77 -12.51 -3.18
C MET A 144 -1.80 -13.68 -4.17
N TYR A 145 -1.75 -13.41 -5.47
CA TYR A 145 -1.72 -14.42 -6.53
C TYR A 145 -0.54 -15.40 -6.35
N PHE A 146 0.69 -14.88 -6.21
CA PHE A 146 1.86 -15.75 -6.00
C PHE A 146 1.83 -16.47 -4.66
N SER A 147 1.27 -15.86 -3.61
CA SER A 147 1.10 -16.51 -2.31
C SER A 147 0.11 -17.67 -2.39
N TYR A 148 -0.99 -17.51 -3.12
CA TYR A 148 -1.95 -18.59 -3.37
C TYR A 148 -1.28 -19.78 -4.06
N HIS A 149 -0.56 -19.55 -5.16
CA HIS A 149 0.16 -20.61 -5.87
C HIS A 149 1.30 -21.22 -5.04
N LEU A 150 1.94 -20.45 -4.18
CA LEU A 150 2.97 -20.96 -3.28
C LEU A 150 2.37 -21.81 -2.16
N MET A 151 1.20 -21.45 -1.63
CA MET A 151 0.47 -22.27 -0.66
C MET A 151 0.06 -23.60 -1.25
N THR A 152 -0.49 -23.63 -2.48
CA THR A 152 -0.88 -24.88 -3.15
C THR A 152 0.33 -25.77 -3.42
N ALA A 153 1.46 -25.19 -3.84
CA ALA A 153 2.71 -25.93 -4.06
C ALA A 153 3.34 -26.50 -2.78
N TRP A 154 2.99 -25.99 -1.60
CA TRP A 154 3.47 -26.51 -0.31
C TRP A 154 2.55 -27.55 0.29
N GLN A 155 1.34 -27.73 -0.24
CA GLN A 155 0.44 -28.76 0.29
C GLN A 155 1.05 -30.15 0.06
N PRO A 156 0.94 -31.05 1.06
CA PRO A 156 1.35 -32.43 0.86
C PRO A 156 0.53 -33.06 -0.29
N PRO A 157 1.11 -34.01 -1.05
CA PRO A 157 0.38 -34.71 -2.09
C PRO A 157 -0.90 -35.31 -1.51
N LYS A 158 -2.04 -35.11 -2.17
CA LYS A 158 -3.28 -35.81 -1.79
C LYS A 158 -2.99 -37.31 -1.83
N LYS A 159 -3.21 -38.02 -0.71
CA LYS A 159 -3.22 -39.48 -0.73
C LYS A 159 -4.28 -39.90 -1.75
N LYS A 160 -3.89 -40.70 -2.74
CA LYS A 160 -4.86 -41.40 -3.59
C LYS A 160 -5.53 -42.43 -2.68
N GLU A 161 -6.85 -42.31 -2.53
CA GLU A 161 -7.69 -43.33 -1.91
C GLU A 161 -7.78 -44.55 -2.83
#